data_AF-A0AAP0RY63-F1
#
_entry.id   AF-A0AAP0RY63-F1
#
_cell.length_a   1.000
_cell.length_b   1.000
_cell.length_c   1.000
_cell.angle_alpha   90.00
_cell.angle_beta   90.00
_cell.angle_gamma   90.00
#
_symmetry.space_group_name_H-M   'P 1'
#
loop_
_entity.id
_entity.type
_entity.pdbx_description
1 polymer ?
#
loop_
_entity_poly.entity_id
_entity_poly.type
_entity_poly.pdbx_seq_one_letter_code
_entity_poly.pdbx_strand_id
1 'polypeptide(L)'
;MYKAFIARCKFVEPVFLKHIQFLRNSLLELCSLDVQKSSSKALLSIQQLAKILQQGLRTKNKEALTKICSWQYTWCIDLWVMFISANIRDFDLQPLLFMIIQVINGVAHLFSGPRYLPLRRKCIQWLNHLSSSSGIFIPVASLVLDALEYKIGKDGGKSGKPFDLSSVIKLPKHWLKSRSFQEECIFSAIELLSAHFALWSYHISFPDLATIPLIRLRKFYEATTIESLRRVVKRLIDQMEQNIEFIQKKRDEVAFSPHNQESVESFLQLEKSSSNAPFTQYYKSVIEKAASRNLFMNEKISLLEQKKLKKRKQQLLNQVDMSANGELDSEKGKVNPSVNGGEDGNLRKKKRT
;
A
#
# COMPACT_ATOMS: atom_id res chain seq x y z
N MET A 1 5.24 -6.90 -25.50
CA MET A 1 5.80 -6.55 -24.16
C MET A 1 4.76 -6.58 -23.05
N TYR A 2 3.78 -5.66 -22.95
CA TYR A 2 2.83 -5.55 -21.83
C TYR A 2 2.27 -6.88 -21.24
N LYS A 3 1.71 -7.79 -22.06
CA LYS A 3 1.21 -9.11 -21.58
C LYS A 3 2.29 -9.95 -20.86
N ALA A 4 3.55 -9.86 -21.28
CA ALA A 4 4.69 -10.57 -20.66
C ALA A 4 5.17 -9.90 -19.37
N PHE A 5 5.04 -8.57 -19.24
CA PHE A 5 5.27 -7.87 -17.97
C PHE A 5 4.28 -8.35 -16.89
N ILE A 6 2.98 -8.33 -17.21
CA ILE A 6 1.92 -8.82 -16.32
C ILE A 6 2.11 -10.32 -16.00
N ALA A 7 2.57 -11.13 -16.95
CA ALA A 7 2.86 -12.55 -16.73
C ALA A 7 4.07 -12.81 -15.79
N ARG A 8 5.05 -11.90 -15.73
CA ARG A 8 6.18 -11.96 -14.79
C ARG A 8 5.82 -11.45 -13.40
N CYS A 9 4.85 -10.54 -13.29
CA CYS A 9 4.37 -9.96 -12.02
C CYS A 9 3.55 -10.91 -11.12
N LYS A 10 3.58 -12.23 -11.34
CA LYS A 10 2.81 -13.21 -10.53
C LYS A 10 3.42 -13.50 -9.16
N PHE A 11 4.75 -13.39 -9.07
CA PHE A 11 5.52 -13.66 -7.85
C PHE A 11 6.42 -12.45 -7.56
N VAL A 12 6.50 -12.06 -6.29
CA VAL A 12 7.29 -10.92 -5.83
C VAL A 12 8.07 -11.35 -4.60
N GLU A 13 9.33 -11.71 -4.80
CA GLU A 13 10.32 -11.73 -3.73
C GLU A 13 11.04 -10.36 -3.71
N PRO A 14 11.67 -9.94 -2.59
CA PRO A 14 12.27 -8.61 -2.48
C PRO A 14 13.30 -8.27 -3.57
N VAL A 15 14.03 -9.26 -4.08
CA VAL A 15 15.01 -9.10 -5.17
C VAL A 15 14.34 -8.72 -6.49
N PHE A 16 13.14 -9.23 -6.77
CA PHE A 16 12.42 -8.95 -8.02
C PHE A 16 11.80 -7.55 -8.06
N LEU A 17 11.58 -6.87 -6.93
CA LEU A 17 10.96 -5.54 -6.88
C LEU A 17 11.71 -4.51 -7.74
N LYS A 18 13.04 -4.43 -7.63
CA LYS A 18 13.87 -3.51 -8.42
C LYS A 18 13.79 -3.80 -9.93
N HIS A 19 13.78 -5.08 -10.30
CA HIS A 19 13.66 -5.51 -11.70
C HIS A 19 12.26 -5.23 -12.28
N ILE A 20 11.19 -5.40 -11.49
CA ILE A 20 9.82 -5.04 -11.92
C ILE A 20 9.68 -3.52 -12.06
N GLN A 21 10.28 -2.73 -11.16
CA GLN A 21 10.34 -1.26 -11.27
C GLN A 21 11.07 -0.82 -12.54
N PHE A 22 12.22 -1.42 -12.86
CA PHE A 22 12.95 -1.17 -14.10
C PHE A 22 12.10 -1.51 -15.34
N LEU A 23 11.53 -2.72 -15.40
CA LEU A 23 10.66 -3.13 -16.51
C LEU A 23 9.42 -2.24 -16.68
N ARG A 24 8.87 -1.71 -15.58
CA ARG A 24 7.77 -0.73 -15.61
C ARG A 24 8.23 0.59 -16.21
N ASN A 25 9.40 1.10 -15.80
CA ASN A 25 9.94 2.37 -16.32
C ASN A 25 10.26 2.27 -17.83
N SER A 26 10.94 1.23 -18.28
CA SER A 26 11.21 1.03 -19.71
C SER A 26 9.94 0.81 -20.55
N LEU A 27 8.88 0.24 -19.96
CA LEU A 27 7.57 0.12 -20.61
C LEU A 27 6.79 1.44 -20.62
N LEU A 28 6.97 2.29 -19.60
CA LEU A 28 6.44 3.65 -19.54
C LEU A 28 7.08 4.53 -20.62
N GLU A 29 8.41 4.55 -20.68
CA GLU A 29 9.21 5.26 -21.70
C GLU A 29 8.76 4.85 -23.12
N LEU A 30 8.69 3.54 -23.40
CA LEU A 30 8.21 3.02 -24.68
C LEU A 30 6.74 3.39 -24.99
N CYS A 31 5.89 3.52 -23.97
CA CYS A 31 4.50 3.95 -24.16
C CYS A 31 4.38 5.46 -24.42
N SER A 32 5.27 6.29 -23.86
CA SER A 32 5.33 7.74 -24.10
C SER A 32 5.85 8.11 -25.50
N LEU A 33 6.57 7.22 -26.20
CA LEU A 33 6.95 7.44 -27.60
C LEU A 33 5.75 7.49 -28.57
N ASP A 34 4.61 6.92 -28.19
CA ASP A 34 3.38 6.91 -28.99
C ASP A 34 2.17 6.90 -28.04
N VAL A 35 1.85 8.09 -27.51
CA VAL A 35 0.78 8.28 -26.52
C VAL A 35 -0.59 7.97 -27.11
N GLN A 36 -0.85 8.22 -28.40
CA GLN A 36 -2.15 7.96 -29.04
C GLN A 36 -2.44 6.45 -29.16
N LYS A 37 -1.45 5.64 -29.57
CA LYS A 37 -1.58 4.18 -29.67
C LYS A 37 -1.44 3.50 -28.31
N SER A 38 -0.82 4.15 -27.33
CA SER A 38 -0.69 3.64 -25.96
C SER A 38 -1.91 3.95 -25.10
N SER A 39 -2.50 5.14 -25.20
CA SER A 39 -3.79 5.50 -24.58
C SER A 39 -4.93 4.60 -25.05
N SER A 40 -4.97 4.26 -26.34
CA SER A 40 -5.91 3.27 -26.89
C SER A 40 -5.78 1.88 -26.24
N LYS A 41 -4.56 1.46 -25.86
CA LYS A 41 -4.31 0.19 -25.13
C LYS A 41 -4.60 0.33 -23.63
N ALA A 42 -4.31 1.50 -23.06
CA ALA A 42 -4.64 1.85 -21.68
C ALA A 42 -6.15 1.78 -21.46
N LEU A 43 -6.95 2.36 -22.36
CA LEU A 43 -8.42 2.32 -22.36
C LEU A 43 -8.95 0.89 -22.22
N LEU A 44 -8.56 0.00 -23.12
CA LEU A 44 -9.00 -1.41 -23.11
C LEU A 44 -8.57 -2.14 -21.83
N SER A 45 -7.36 -1.85 -21.33
CA SER A 45 -6.84 -2.45 -20.09
C SER A 45 -7.57 -1.95 -18.83
N ILE A 46 -7.82 -0.64 -18.74
CA ILE A 46 -8.54 -0.02 -17.62
C ILE A 46 -10.01 -0.44 -17.62
N GLN A 47 -10.64 -0.55 -18.80
CA GLN A 47 -11.95 -1.17 -18.93
C GLN A 47 -11.96 -2.64 -18.48
N GLN A 48 -10.89 -3.41 -18.73
CA GLN A 48 -10.76 -4.78 -18.22
C GLN A 48 -10.62 -4.81 -16.69
N LEU A 49 -9.80 -3.93 -16.11
CA LEU A 49 -9.69 -3.76 -14.66
C LEU A 49 -11.05 -3.44 -14.03
N ALA A 50 -11.79 -2.49 -14.62
CA ALA A 50 -13.11 -2.05 -14.19
C ALA A 50 -14.16 -3.18 -14.28
N LYS A 51 -14.18 -3.98 -15.36
CA LYS A 51 -15.07 -5.14 -15.50
C LYS A 51 -14.82 -6.19 -14.41
N ILE A 52 -13.57 -6.50 -14.10
CA ILE A 52 -13.21 -7.43 -13.01
C ILE A 52 -13.64 -6.86 -11.64
N LEU A 53 -13.43 -5.56 -11.41
CA LEU A 53 -13.83 -4.86 -10.19
C LEU A 53 -15.35 -4.83 -9.99
N GLN A 54 -16.11 -4.52 -11.04
CA GLN A 54 -17.58 -4.57 -11.05
C GLN A 54 -18.10 -5.98 -10.75
N GLN A 55 -17.47 -7.03 -11.29
CA GLN A 55 -17.81 -8.41 -10.95
C GLN A 55 -17.55 -8.69 -9.46
N GLY A 56 -16.39 -8.28 -8.92
CA GLY A 56 -16.05 -8.41 -7.51
C GLY A 56 -17.00 -7.69 -6.56
N LEU A 57 -17.41 -6.46 -6.92
CA LEU A 57 -18.38 -5.65 -6.16
C LEU A 57 -19.80 -6.25 -6.19
N ARG A 58 -20.33 -6.54 -7.39
CA ARG A 58 -21.73 -6.98 -7.56
C ARG A 58 -21.98 -8.41 -7.09
N THR A 59 -21.09 -9.35 -7.43
CA THR A 59 -21.33 -10.79 -7.21
C THR A 59 -20.56 -11.38 -6.04
N LYS A 60 -19.63 -10.61 -5.44
CA LYS A 60 -18.69 -11.09 -4.40
C LYS A 60 -17.90 -12.35 -4.81
N ASN A 61 -17.76 -12.59 -6.13
CA ASN A 61 -17.09 -13.76 -6.68
C ASN A 61 -15.66 -13.90 -6.15
N LYS A 62 -15.37 -15.01 -5.46
CA LYS A 62 -14.06 -15.32 -4.86
C LYS A 62 -12.91 -15.25 -5.88
N GLU A 63 -13.16 -15.64 -7.13
CA GLU A 63 -12.17 -15.58 -8.21
C GLU A 63 -11.84 -14.13 -8.60
N ALA A 64 -12.87 -13.29 -8.78
CA ALA A 64 -12.70 -11.85 -9.03
C ALA A 64 -11.98 -11.15 -7.87
N LEU A 65 -12.38 -11.42 -6.62
CA LEU A 65 -11.71 -10.89 -5.43
C LEU A 65 -10.24 -11.33 -5.34
N THR A 66 -9.91 -12.54 -5.78
CA THR A 66 -8.54 -13.05 -5.84
C THR A 66 -7.74 -12.38 -6.96
N LYS A 67 -8.35 -12.16 -8.13
CA LYS A 67 -7.75 -11.41 -9.26
C LYS A 67 -7.43 -9.96 -8.87
N ILE A 68 -8.33 -9.26 -8.18
CA ILE A 68 -8.11 -7.87 -7.75
C ILE A 68 -7.04 -7.80 -6.65
N CYS A 69 -7.07 -8.74 -5.70
CA CYS A 69 -6.06 -8.86 -4.63
C CYS A 69 -4.76 -9.56 -5.11
N SER A 70 -4.28 -9.25 -6.32
CA SER A 70 -3.09 -9.87 -6.93
C SER A 70 -2.04 -8.84 -7.38
N TRP A 71 -0.78 -9.26 -7.42
CA TRP A 71 0.31 -8.40 -7.90
C TRP A 71 0.13 -7.99 -9.35
N GLN A 72 -0.39 -8.88 -10.20
CA GLN A 72 -0.70 -8.62 -11.60
C GLN A 72 -1.68 -7.46 -11.76
N TYR A 73 -2.69 -7.37 -10.90
CA TYR A 73 -3.69 -6.28 -10.91
C TYR A 73 -3.11 -4.98 -10.33
N THR A 74 -2.35 -5.07 -9.24
CA THR A 74 -1.61 -3.96 -8.63
C THR A 74 -0.62 -3.29 -9.60
N TRP A 75 0.22 -4.07 -10.29
CA TRP A 75 1.20 -3.58 -11.26
C TRP A 75 0.55 -3.11 -12.57
N CYS A 76 -0.64 -3.60 -12.91
CA CYS A 76 -1.44 -3.06 -14.01
C CYS A 76 -1.92 -1.64 -13.71
N ILE A 77 -2.47 -1.40 -12.52
CA ILE A 77 -2.84 -0.04 -12.08
C ILE A 77 -1.60 0.84 -12.01
N ASP A 78 -0.51 0.38 -11.37
CA ASP A 78 0.73 1.17 -11.21
C ASP A 78 1.27 1.64 -12.57
N LEU A 79 1.33 0.77 -13.58
CA LEU A 79 1.78 1.14 -14.93
C LEU A 79 0.91 2.25 -15.54
N TRP A 80 -0.41 2.12 -15.49
CA TRP A 80 -1.31 3.10 -16.12
C TRP A 80 -1.41 4.41 -15.33
N VAL A 81 -1.27 4.37 -14.01
CA VAL A 81 -1.15 5.56 -13.16
C VAL A 81 0.10 6.36 -13.52
N MET A 82 1.25 5.68 -13.72
CA MET A 82 2.50 6.33 -14.11
C MET A 82 2.42 6.85 -15.56
N PHE A 83 1.81 6.08 -16.48
CA PHE A 83 1.59 6.53 -17.87
C PHE A 83 0.69 7.77 -17.97
N ILE A 84 -0.42 7.80 -17.24
CA ILE A 84 -1.27 9.01 -17.21
C ILE A 84 -0.47 10.15 -16.56
N SER A 85 0.16 9.94 -15.41
CA SER A 85 0.88 11.00 -14.69
C SER A 85 2.07 11.59 -15.44
N ALA A 86 2.69 10.83 -16.36
CA ALA A 86 3.80 11.29 -17.18
C ALA A 86 3.38 12.07 -18.44
N ASN A 87 2.12 11.96 -18.88
CA ASN A 87 1.67 12.48 -20.18
C ASN A 87 0.38 13.36 -20.10
N ILE A 88 -0.29 13.45 -18.95
CA ILE A 88 -1.57 14.19 -18.76
C ILE A 88 -1.48 15.71 -18.97
N ARG A 89 -0.26 16.27 -19.05
CA ARG A 89 -0.03 17.71 -19.28
C ARG A 89 0.00 18.08 -20.76
N ASP A 90 0.51 17.16 -21.58
CA ASP A 90 0.82 17.39 -23.00
C ASP A 90 -0.21 16.70 -23.93
N PHE A 91 -1.03 15.81 -23.38
CA PHE A 91 -2.04 15.02 -24.11
C PHE A 91 -3.36 14.93 -23.33
N ASP A 92 -4.50 14.98 -24.04
CA ASP A 92 -5.79 14.67 -23.42
C ASP A 92 -5.87 13.18 -23.04
N LEU A 93 -5.64 12.94 -21.75
CA LEU A 93 -5.85 11.67 -21.08
C LEU A 93 -6.92 11.81 -19.98
N GLN A 94 -7.75 12.87 -20.00
CA GLN A 94 -8.76 13.12 -18.96
C GLN A 94 -9.77 11.96 -18.80
N PRO A 95 -10.31 11.34 -19.88
CA PRO A 95 -11.17 10.17 -19.74
C PRO A 95 -10.47 9.00 -19.03
N LEU A 96 -9.18 8.79 -19.32
CA LEU A 96 -8.36 7.73 -18.73
C LEU A 96 -8.05 8.00 -17.25
N LEU A 97 -7.78 9.27 -16.91
CA LEU A 97 -7.61 9.75 -15.54
C LEU A 97 -8.86 9.46 -14.70
N PHE A 98 -10.05 9.89 -15.14
CA PHE A 98 -11.27 9.64 -14.38
C PHE A 98 -11.60 8.14 -14.28
N MET A 99 -11.39 7.35 -15.34
CA MET A 99 -11.58 5.89 -15.28
C MET A 99 -10.63 5.21 -14.29
N ILE A 100 -9.33 5.55 -14.27
CA ILE A 100 -8.40 4.93 -13.32
C ILE A 100 -8.69 5.36 -11.87
N ILE A 101 -9.09 6.61 -11.63
CA ILE A 101 -9.53 7.10 -10.31
C ILE A 101 -10.71 6.27 -9.80
N GLN A 102 -11.73 6.02 -10.64
CA GLN A 102 -12.88 5.20 -10.25
C GLN A 102 -12.50 3.73 -9.96
N VAL A 103 -11.56 3.16 -10.72
CA VAL A 103 -11.02 1.82 -10.45
C VAL A 103 -10.28 1.80 -9.10
N ILE A 104 -9.38 2.76 -8.84
CA ILE A 104 -8.60 2.82 -7.59
C ILE A 104 -9.52 3.03 -6.37
N ASN A 105 -10.49 3.94 -6.47
CA ASN A 105 -11.48 4.18 -5.43
C ASN A 105 -12.31 2.92 -5.15
N GLY A 106 -12.80 2.22 -6.19
CA GLY A 106 -13.57 1.00 -6.01
C GLY A 106 -12.74 -0.13 -5.36
N VAL A 107 -11.44 -0.24 -5.66
CA VAL A 107 -10.52 -1.16 -4.97
C VAL A 107 -10.35 -0.78 -3.50
N ALA A 108 -10.13 0.50 -3.19
CA ALA A 108 -9.93 0.98 -1.82
C ALA A 108 -11.15 0.72 -0.92
N HIS A 109 -12.36 0.92 -1.44
CA HIS A 109 -13.61 0.63 -0.71
C HIS A 109 -13.89 -0.88 -0.60
N LEU A 110 -13.68 -1.66 -1.68
CA LEU A 110 -13.87 -3.12 -1.69
C LEU A 110 -12.97 -3.84 -0.68
N PHE A 111 -11.75 -3.31 -0.47
CA PHE A 111 -10.76 -3.85 0.45
C PHE A 111 -10.58 -2.98 1.70
N SER A 112 -11.69 -2.44 2.23
CA SER A 112 -11.69 -1.55 3.42
C SER A 112 -11.11 -2.18 4.70
N GLY A 113 -11.13 -3.50 4.87
CA GLY A 113 -10.75 -4.17 6.11
C GLY A 113 -9.24 -4.15 6.43
N PRO A 114 -8.85 -4.20 7.73
CA PRO A 114 -7.48 -3.95 8.21
C PRO A 114 -6.39 -4.86 7.61
N ARG A 115 -6.75 -6.04 7.09
CA ARG A 115 -5.80 -6.92 6.39
C ARG A 115 -5.23 -6.33 5.10
N TYR A 116 -5.88 -5.33 4.52
CA TYR A 116 -5.54 -4.77 3.22
C TYR A 116 -4.96 -3.35 3.33
N LEU A 117 -4.50 -2.94 4.53
CA LEU A 117 -3.78 -1.69 4.75
C LEU A 117 -2.67 -1.41 3.70
N PRO A 118 -1.83 -2.38 3.28
CA PRO A 118 -0.84 -2.14 2.22
C PRO A 118 -1.47 -1.79 0.86
N LEU A 119 -2.55 -2.48 0.49
CA LEU A 119 -3.29 -2.21 -0.75
C LEU A 119 -4.01 -0.85 -0.68
N ARG A 120 -4.66 -0.51 0.44
CA ARG A 120 -5.26 0.83 0.66
C ARG A 120 -4.20 1.94 0.59
N ARG A 121 -3.03 1.75 1.21
CA ARG A 121 -1.91 2.69 1.13
C ARG A 121 -1.43 2.86 -0.31
N LYS A 122 -1.33 1.78 -1.10
CA LYS A 122 -1.01 1.86 -2.54
C LYS A 122 -2.06 2.62 -3.34
N CYS A 123 -3.35 2.35 -3.10
CA CYS A 123 -4.45 3.10 -3.72
C CYS A 123 -4.32 4.61 -3.46
N ILE A 124 -4.10 5.01 -2.20
CA ILE A 124 -4.02 6.42 -1.82
C ILE A 124 -2.72 7.07 -2.34
N GLN A 125 -1.61 6.33 -2.41
CA GLN A 125 -0.38 6.78 -3.08
C GLN A 125 -0.61 7.10 -4.56
N TRP A 126 -1.35 6.24 -5.28
CA TRP A 126 -1.70 6.51 -6.68
C TRP A 126 -2.63 7.71 -6.83
N LEU A 127 -3.65 7.85 -5.98
CA LEU A 127 -4.57 8.99 -6.02
C LEU A 127 -3.84 10.33 -5.76
N ASN A 128 -2.96 10.39 -4.76
CA ASN A 128 -2.14 11.58 -4.52
C ASN A 128 -1.17 11.87 -5.70
N HIS A 129 -0.60 10.83 -6.32
CA HIS A 129 0.29 11.01 -7.49
C HIS A 129 -0.46 11.54 -8.72
N LEU A 130 -1.65 10.99 -9.02
CA LEU A 130 -2.54 11.49 -10.09
C LEU A 130 -2.97 12.94 -9.83
N SER A 131 -3.30 13.28 -8.58
CA SER A 131 -3.67 14.64 -8.18
C SER A 131 -2.50 15.63 -8.39
N SER A 132 -1.28 15.20 -8.07
CA SER A 132 -0.05 15.99 -8.28
C SER A 132 0.32 16.20 -9.75
N SER A 133 0.09 15.21 -10.62
CA SER A 133 0.47 15.29 -12.04
C SER A 133 -0.54 16.09 -12.87
N SER A 134 -1.84 15.87 -12.63
CA SER A 134 -2.96 16.49 -13.34
C SER A 134 -3.41 17.84 -12.80
N GLY A 135 -3.03 18.20 -11.57
CA GLY A 135 -3.54 19.41 -10.90
C GLY A 135 -4.99 19.32 -10.42
N ILE A 136 -5.66 18.17 -10.58
CA ILE A 136 -7.06 17.98 -10.18
C ILE A 136 -7.14 17.53 -8.72
N PHE A 137 -8.06 18.11 -7.95
CA PHE A 137 -8.33 17.70 -6.57
C PHE A 137 -8.96 16.30 -6.52
N ILE A 138 -8.28 15.37 -5.83
CA ILE A 138 -8.77 14.01 -5.60
C ILE A 138 -8.91 13.79 -4.08
N PRO A 139 -10.13 13.71 -3.53
CA PRO A 139 -10.34 13.60 -2.09
C PRO A 139 -9.95 12.22 -1.55
N VAL A 140 -8.82 12.13 -0.84
CA VAL A 140 -8.36 10.88 -0.21
C VAL A 140 -8.52 10.84 1.31
N ALA A 141 -8.80 11.98 1.96
CA ALA A 141 -8.68 12.09 3.42
C ALA A 141 -9.55 11.07 4.18
N SER A 142 -10.82 10.86 3.77
CA SER A 142 -11.67 9.81 4.36
C SER A 142 -11.07 8.42 4.21
N LEU A 143 -10.58 8.06 3.01
CA LEU A 143 -9.93 6.78 2.75
C LEU A 143 -8.69 6.53 3.62
N VAL A 144 -8.03 7.59 4.11
CA VAL A 144 -6.95 7.49 5.10
C VAL A 144 -7.51 7.35 6.53
N LEU A 145 -8.43 8.23 6.92
CA LEU A 145 -8.93 8.33 8.30
C LEU A 145 -9.69 7.07 8.75
N ASP A 146 -10.37 6.37 7.84
CA ASP A 146 -11.02 5.10 8.17
C ASP A 146 -10.03 3.98 8.57
N ALA A 147 -8.73 4.14 8.27
CA ALA A 147 -7.69 3.21 8.74
C ALA A 147 -7.21 3.51 10.17
N LEU A 148 -7.54 4.69 10.73
CA LEU A 148 -7.36 5.00 12.15
C LEU A 148 -8.50 4.43 13.00
N GLU A 149 -9.70 4.30 12.43
CA GLU A 149 -10.90 3.78 13.12
C GLU A 149 -10.95 2.24 13.18
N TYR A 150 -9.90 1.53 12.74
CA TYR A 150 -9.79 0.11 12.99
C TYR A 150 -9.76 -0.18 14.49
N LYS A 151 -10.65 -1.08 14.96
CA LYS A 151 -10.67 -1.57 16.34
C LYS A 151 -9.42 -2.42 16.65
N ILE A 152 -8.30 -1.77 16.96
CA ILE A 152 -7.13 -2.46 17.52
C ILE A 152 -7.34 -2.66 19.03
N GLY A 153 -6.82 -3.77 19.58
CA GLY A 153 -6.96 -4.08 21.00
C GLY A 153 -6.32 -3.02 21.90
N LYS A 154 -6.91 -2.78 23.08
CA LYS A 154 -6.35 -1.86 24.09
C LYS A 154 -4.99 -2.34 24.62
N ASP A 155 -4.78 -3.66 24.65
CA ASP A 155 -3.56 -4.26 25.15
C ASP A 155 -2.41 -4.05 24.17
N GLY A 156 -1.29 -3.49 24.68
CA GLY A 156 -0.04 -3.29 23.94
C GLY A 156 0.67 -4.61 23.63
N GLY A 157 0.05 -5.46 22.80
CA GLY A 157 0.52 -6.80 22.47
C GLY A 157 1.96 -6.82 21.96
N LYS A 158 2.71 -7.85 22.37
CA LYS A 158 4.13 -8.08 22.07
C LYS A 158 4.50 -7.61 20.65
N SER A 159 5.60 -6.85 20.54
CA SER A 159 6.12 -6.33 19.27
C SER A 159 5.96 -7.35 18.16
N GLY A 160 5.29 -6.96 17.07
CA GLY A 160 5.10 -7.84 15.93
C GLY A 160 6.46 -8.30 15.40
N LYS A 161 6.51 -9.51 14.85
CA LYS A 161 7.66 -9.90 14.02
C LYS A 161 7.77 -8.86 12.90
N PRO A 162 8.95 -8.25 12.66
CA PRO A 162 9.09 -7.23 11.63
C PRO A 162 8.74 -7.86 10.28
N PHE A 163 8.02 -7.08 9.47
CA PHE A 163 7.36 -7.53 8.27
C PHE A 163 7.48 -6.40 7.25
N ASP A 164 7.98 -6.70 6.06
CA ASP A 164 8.02 -5.73 4.99
C ASP A 164 6.60 -5.57 4.42
N LEU A 165 6.17 -4.32 4.32
CA LEU A 165 4.85 -3.92 3.86
C LEU A 165 4.84 -3.61 2.36
N SER A 166 6.02 -3.43 1.76
CA SER A 166 6.19 -3.15 0.34
C SER A 166 6.11 -4.41 -0.53
N SER A 167 6.51 -5.58 0.00
CA SER A 167 6.35 -6.90 -0.64
C SER A 167 5.04 -7.64 -0.32
N VAL A 168 4.02 -6.97 0.24
CA VAL A 168 2.69 -7.58 0.48
C VAL A 168 1.49 -6.73 0.05
N ILE A 169 0.44 -7.42 -0.39
CA ILE A 169 -0.91 -6.87 -0.63
C ILE A 169 -1.82 -7.09 0.60
N LYS A 170 -1.57 -8.17 1.37
CA LYS A 170 -2.51 -8.73 2.36
C LYS A 170 -1.81 -9.24 3.61
N LEU A 171 -2.07 -8.61 4.74
CA LEU A 171 -1.43 -8.89 6.03
C LEU A 171 -1.88 -10.24 6.63
N PRO A 172 -1.01 -10.95 7.40
CA PRO A 172 -1.39 -12.10 8.21
C PRO A 172 -2.40 -11.73 9.31
N LYS A 173 -3.37 -12.62 9.60
CA LYS A 173 -4.39 -12.37 10.66
C LYS A 173 -3.77 -12.09 12.04
N HIS A 174 -2.65 -12.73 12.37
CA HIS A 174 -1.99 -12.58 13.67
C HIS A 174 -1.34 -11.20 13.88
N TRP A 175 -0.96 -10.50 12.80
CA TRP A 175 -0.22 -9.24 12.91
C TRP A 175 -1.13 -8.07 13.31
N LEU A 176 -2.42 -8.15 12.99
CA LEU A 176 -3.44 -7.12 13.25
C LEU A 176 -3.66 -6.79 14.74
N LYS A 177 -3.25 -7.69 15.64
CA LYS A 177 -3.32 -7.50 17.11
C LYS A 177 -1.99 -7.00 17.71
N SER A 178 -0.96 -6.79 16.91
CA SER A 178 0.34 -6.32 17.39
C SER A 178 0.38 -4.80 17.51
N ARG A 179 1.15 -4.28 18.48
CA ARG A 179 1.46 -2.86 18.59
C ARG A 179 2.03 -2.27 17.27
N SER A 180 2.83 -3.06 16.55
CA SER A 180 3.41 -2.69 15.25
C SER A 180 2.35 -2.43 14.16
N PHE A 181 1.16 -3.03 14.25
CA PHE A 181 0.04 -2.70 13.36
C PHE A 181 -0.62 -1.35 13.74
N GLN A 182 -0.73 -1.02 15.03
CA GLN A 182 -1.22 0.29 15.50
C GLN A 182 -0.30 1.42 15.01
N GLU A 183 1.00 1.25 15.27
CA GLU A 183 2.05 2.19 14.89
C GLU A 183 2.05 2.43 13.37
N GLU A 184 1.97 1.36 12.57
CA GLU A 184 1.94 1.50 11.11
C GLU A 184 0.64 2.09 10.55
N CYS A 185 -0.53 1.82 11.15
CA CYS A 185 -1.78 2.49 10.73
C CYS A 185 -1.65 4.02 10.88
N ILE A 186 -1.10 4.47 12.01
CA ILE A 186 -0.93 5.89 12.31
C ILE A 186 0.17 6.52 11.46
N PHE A 187 1.33 5.87 11.31
CA PHE A 187 2.40 6.39 10.45
C PHE A 187 1.99 6.44 8.97
N SER A 188 1.36 5.38 8.45
CA SER A 188 0.80 5.40 7.10
C SER A 188 -0.25 6.51 6.95
N ALA A 189 -1.12 6.73 7.94
CA ALA A 189 -2.11 7.79 7.86
C ALA A 189 -1.47 9.19 7.83
N ILE A 190 -0.48 9.45 8.67
CA ILE A 190 0.24 10.72 8.73
C ILE A 190 1.01 10.97 7.42
N GLU A 191 1.69 9.95 6.87
CA GLU A 191 2.38 10.05 5.58
C GLU A 191 1.43 10.38 4.42
N LEU A 192 0.28 9.69 4.33
CA LEU A 192 -0.69 9.87 3.24
C LEU A 192 -1.45 11.19 3.34
N LEU A 193 -1.82 11.63 4.55
CA LEU A 193 -2.45 12.93 4.79
C LEU A 193 -1.47 14.08 4.57
N SER A 194 -0.22 13.96 5.05
CA SER A 194 0.81 14.99 4.80
C SER A 194 1.08 15.13 3.30
N ALA A 195 1.16 14.01 2.57
CA ALA A 195 1.29 14.02 1.11
C ALA A 195 0.07 14.65 0.41
N HIS A 196 -1.14 14.39 0.90
CA HIS A 196 -2.35 15.00 0.34
C HIS A 196 -2.38 16.52 0.60
N PHE A 197 -2.24 16.93 1.85
CA PHE A 197 -2.31 18.35 2.23
C PHE A 197 -1.17 19.19 1.65
N ALA A 198 0.03 18.64 1.45
CA ALA A 198 1.14 19.37 0.84
C ALA A 198 0.94 19.71 -0.66
N LEU A 199 0.04 19.02 -1.35
CA LEU A 199 -0.39 19.39 -2.72
C LEU A 199 -1.26 20.65 -2.70
N TRP A 200 -2.06 20.81 -1.64
CA TRP A 200 -3.11 21.82 -1.52
C TRP A 200 -2.78 22.92 -0.50
N SER A 201 -1.60 22.90 0.13
CA SER A 201 -1.25 23.77 1.26
C SER A 201 -1.15 25.26 0.90
N TYR A 202 -1.11 25.60 -0.39
CA TYR A 202 -1.11 26.97 -0.91
C TYR A 202 -2.45 27.37 -1.56
N HIS A 203 -3.43 26.46 -1.61
CA HIS A 203 -4.71 26.69 -2.30
C HIS A 203 -5.68 27.47 -1.40
N ILE A 204 -6.41 28.44 -1.96
CA ILE A 204 -7.31 29.35 -1.20
C ILE A 204 -8.41 28.62 -0.39
N SER A 205 -8.82 27.43 -0.84
CA SER A 205 -9.78 26.55 -0.17
C SER A 205 -9.16 25.57 0.84
N PHE A 206 -7.87 25.71 1.19
CA PHE A 206 -7.22 24.81 2.17
C PHE A 206 -7.93 24.78 3.54
N PRO A 207 -8.44 25.89 4.12
CA PRO A 207 -9.22 25.86 5.36
C PRO A 207 -10.45 24.94 5.27
N ASP A 208 -11.20 25.08 4.18
CA ASP A 208 -12.43 24.32 3.91
C ASP A 208 -12.11 22.82 3.73
N LEU A 209 -11.06 22.51 2.97
CA LEU A 209 -10.54 21.16 2.69
C LEU A 209 -10.03 20.47 3.97
N ALA A 210 -9.31 21.18 4.83
CA ALA A 210 -8.69 20.65 6.04
C ALA A 210 -9.68 20.43 7.20
N THR A 211 -10.85 21.08 7.20
CA THR A 211 -11.80 21.11 8.32
C THR A 211 -12.30 19.73 8.77
N ILE A 212 -12.93 18.94 7.87
CA ILE A 212 -13.46 17.62 8.23
C ILE A 212 -12.35 16.64 8.69
N PRO A 213 -11.19 16.56 8.01
CA PRO A 213 -10.05 15.80 8.49
C PRO A 213 -9.56 16.22 9.88
N LEU A 214 -9.46 17.53 10.16
CA LEU A 214 -9.01 18.05 11.45
C LEU A 214 -9.93 17.59 12.59
N ILE A 215 -11.24 17.60 12.37
CA ILE A 215 -12.24 17.12 13.34
C ILE A 215 -12.05 15.61 13.64
N ARG A 216 -11.90 14.77 12.60
CA ARG A 216 -11.64 13.32 12.80
C ARG A 216 -10.28 13.07 13.48
N LEU A 217 -9.24 13.86 13.17
CA LEU A 217 -7.93 13.76 13.81
C LEU A 217 -7.95 14.17 15.28
N ARG A 218 -8.62 15.28 15.66
CA ARG A 218 -8.78 15.69 17.07
C ARG A 218 -9.48 14.60 17.89
N LYS A 219 -10.60 14.06 17.40
CA LYS A 219 -11.31 12.93 18.01
C LYS A 219 -10.44 11.67 18.16
N PHE A 220 -9.59 11.38 17.17
CA PHE A 220 -8.65 10.25 17.26
C PHE A 220 -7.51 10.51 18.27
N TYR A 221 -6.99 11.73 18.32
CA TYR A 221 -5.99 12.17 19.29
C TYR A 221 -6.50 12.03 20.73
N GLU A 222 -7.73 12.47 21.01
CA GLU A 222 -8.40 12.32 22.30
C GLU A 222 -8.52 10.85 22.72
N ALA A 223 -9.01 9.99 21.82
CA ALA A 223 -9.19 8.56 22.06
C ALA A 223 -7.88 7.74 22.13
N THR A 224 -6.75 8.30 21.68
CA THR A 224 -5.45 7.62 21.68
C THR A 224 -4.80 7.67 23.06
N THR A 225 -4.63 6.50 23.67
CA THR A 225 -3.96 6.32 24.98
C THR A 225 -2.44 6.20 24.89
N ILE A 226 -1.88 5.83 23.72
CA ILE A 226 -0.44 5.64 23.55
C ILE A 226 0.22 6.99 23.26
N GLU A 227 0.77 7.60 24.31
CA GLU A 227 1.37 8.94 24.29
C GLU A 227 2.40 9.16 23.16
N SER A 228 3.27 8.17 22.90
CA SER A 228 4.27 8.27 21.82
C SER A 228 3.66 8.39 20.42
N LEU A 229 2.44 7.90 20.22
CA LEU A 229 1.68 8.01 18.97
C LEU A 229 0.80 9.26 18.96
N ARG A 230 0.16 9.56 20.10
CA ARG A 230 -0.64 10.77 20.36
C ARG A 230 0.14 12.04 19.99
N ARG A 231 1.42 12.13 20.34
CA ARG A 231 2.33 13.23 19.95
C ARG A 231 2.48 13.42 18.44
N VAL A 232 2.58 12.34 17.66
CA VAL A 232 2.78 12.43 16.21
C VAL A 232 1.49 12.88 15.51
N VAL A 233 0.34 12.46 16.03
CA VAL A 233 -0.99 12.94 15.58
C VAL A 233 -1.16 14.43 15.92
N LYS A 234 -0.83 14.87 17.15
CA LYS A 234 -0.89 16.30 17.50
C LYS A 234 0.01 17.14 16.60
N ARG A 235 1.24 16.70 16.32
CA ARG A 235 2.12 17.39 15.37
C ARG A 235 1.52 17.56 13.97
N LEU A 236 0.71 16.60 13.47
CA LEU A 236 -0.02 16.78 12.21
C LEU A 236 -1.12 17.84 12.35
N ILE A 237 -1.91 17.75 13.43
CA ILE A 237 -2.97 18.72 13.78
C ILE A 237 -2.39 20.14 13.87
N ASP A 238 -1.28 20.34 14.60
CA ASP A 238 -0.60 21.63 14.76
C ASP A 238 -0.18 22.26 13.42
N GLN A 239 0.34 21.44 12.51
CA GLN A 239 0.79 21.91 11.20
C GLN A 239 -0.38 22.21 10.27
N MET A 240 -1.48 21.44 10.34
CA MET A 240 -2.72 21.79 9.66
C MET A 240 -3.28 23.11 10.19
N GLU A 241 -3.36 23.30 11.51
CA GLU A 241 -3.85 24.51 12.17
C GLU A 241 -3.03 25.74 11.77
N GLN A 242 -1.69 25.67 11.81
CA GLN A 242 -0.81 26.74 11.34
C GLN A 242 -0.98 27.07 9.84
N ASN A 243 -1.21 26.05 9.00
CA ASN A 243 -1.41 26.28 7.56
C ASN A 243 -2.83 26.82 7.25
N ILE A 244 -3.83 26.50 8.07
CA ILE A 244 -5.16 27.13 8.00
C ILE A 244 -5.04 28.62 8.30
N GLU A 245 -4.38 29.01 9.39
CA GLU A 245 -4.16 30.42 9.74
C GLU A 245 -3.37 31.18 8.67
N PHE A 246 -2.32 30.57 8.10
CA PHE A 246 -1.53 31.17 7.03
C PHE A 246 -2.37 31.48 5.79
N ILE A 247 -3.19 30.51 5.34
CA ILE A 247 -4.05 30.69 4.17
C ILE A 247 -5.23 31.62 4.45
N GLN A 248 -5.76 31.65 5.68
CA GLN A 248 -6.78 32.63 6.08
C GLN A 248 -6.24 34.06 5.98
N LYS A 249 -5.11 34.37 6.62
CA LYS A 249 -4.46 35.69 6.55
C LYS A 249 -4.22 36.12 5.09
N LYS A 250 -3.77 35.20 4.23
CA LYS A 250 -3.59 35.47 2.78
C LYS A 250 -4.87 35.56 1.97
N ARG A 251 -5.98 34.94 2.41
CA ARG A 251 -7.31 35.06 1.81
C ARG A 251 -8.01 36.36 2.22
N ASP A 252 -7.70 36.90 3.39
CA ASP A 252 -8.21 38.19 3.88
C ASP A 252 -7.50 39.38 3.19
N GLU A 253 -6.26 39.19 2.71
CA GLU A 253 -5.52 40.16 1.88
C GLU A 253 -6.04 40.26 0.42
N VAL A 254 -6.94 39.38 -0.02
CA VAL A 254 -7.34 39.23 -1.43
C VAL A 254 -8.55 40.08 -1.82
N ALA A 255 -8.41 40.86 -2.89
CA ALA A 255 -9.48 41.68 -3.47
C ALA A 255 -10.25 41.03 -4.64
N PHE A 256 -9.87 39.83 -5.10
CA PHE A 256 -10.51 39.18 -6.24
C PHE A 256 -11.74 38.33 -5.86
N SER A 257 -12.76 38.35 -6.72
CA SER A 257 -13.95 37.50 -6.57
C SER A 257 -13.61 36.03 -6.84
N PRO A 258 -14.26 35.05 -6.15
CA PRO A 258 -14.13 33.62 -6.46
C PRO A 258 -14.49 33.21 -7.89
N HIS A 259 -15.12 34.11 -8.66
CA HIS A 259 -15.43 33.92 -10.08
C HIS A 259 -14.22 34.18 -11.00
N ASN A 260 -13.15 34.82 -10.50
CA ASN A 260 -11.92 35.04 -11.26
C ASN A 260 -11.00 33.83 -11.11
N GLN A 261 -11.22 32.82 -11.95
CA GLN A 261 -10.50 31.54 -11.93
C GLN A 261 -8.98 31.71 -12.07
N GLU A 262 -8.51 32.61 -12.94
CA GLU A 262 -7.08 32.90 -13.14
C GLU A 262 -6.40 33.42 -11.87
N SER A 263 -7.08 34.30 -11.11
CA SER A 263 -6.57 34.82 -9.84
C SER A 263 -6.61 33.77 -8.72
N VAL A 264 -7.66 32.93 -8.69
CA VAL A 264 -7.76 31.78 -7.78
C VAL A 264 -6.64 30.76 -8.03
N GLU A 265 -6.30 30.49 -9.30
CA GLU A 265 -5.22 29.58 -9.67
C GLU A 265 -3.83 30.20 -9.47
N SER A 266 -3.69 31.52 -9.61
CA SER A 266 -2.43 32.26 -9.36
C SER A 266 -2.11 32.46 -7.88
N PHE A 267 -3.08 32.24 -6.99
CA PHE A 267 -2.96 32.45 -5.54
C PHE A 267 -1.76 31.69 -4.94
N LEU A 268 -0.85 32.44 -4.30
CA LEU A 268 0.35 31.99 -3.59
C LEU A 268 1.33 31.09 -4.40
N GLN A 269 1.31 31.15 -5.73
CA GLN A 269 2.23 30.36 -6.56
C GLN A 269 3.69 30.83 -6.41
N LEU A 270 3.94 32.11 -6.08
CA LEU A 270 5.28 32.64 -5.78
C LEU A 270 5.84 32.07 -4.47
N GLU A 271 5.05 32.11 -3.39
CA GLU A 271 5.39 31.54 -2.08
C GLU A 271 5.61 30.03 -2.17
N LYS A 272 4.82 29.34 -2.99
CA LYS A 272 4.97 27.91 -3.30
C LYS A 272 6.28 27.61 -4.01
N SER A 273 6.68 28.43 -4.99
CA SER A 273 8.00 28.32 -5.63
C SER A 273 9.15 28.54 -4.64
N SER A 274 8.96 29.42 -3.65
CA SER A 274 9.90 29.62 -2.54
C SER A 274 10.05 28.39 -1.62
N SER A 275 9.10 27.44 -1.61
CA SER A 275 9.15 26.19 -0.82
C SER A 275 9.28 26.36 0.71
N ASN A 276 9.10 27.57 1.24
CA ASN A 276 9.42 27.92 2.62
C ASN A 276 8.26 27.74 3.62
N ALA A 277 7.01 27.51 3.19
CA ALA A 277 5.89 27.41 4.12
C ALA A 277 6.06 26.23 5.11
N PRO A 278 5.66 26.38 6.39
CA PRO A 278 5.85 25.35 7.42
C PRO A 278 5.34 23.97 7.03
N PHE A 279 4.18 23.88 6.38
CA PHE A 279 3.60 22.59 5.98
C PHE A 279 4.45 21.86 4.92
N THR A 280 5.07 22.59 3.99
CA THR A 280 5.98 22.01 2.99
C THR A 280 7.25 21.46 3.64
N GLN A 281 7.80 22.16 4.64
CA GLN A 281 8.94 21.68 5.42
C GLN A 281 8.58 20.47 6.30
N TYR A 282 7.42 20.50 6.94
CA TYR A 282 6.89 19.36 7.71
C TYR A 282 6.71 18.12 6.83
N TYR A 283 6.12 18.27 5.64
CA TYR A 283 5.94 17.17 4.70
C TYR A 283 7.27 16.52 4.27
N LYS A 284 8.28 17.32 3.90
CA LYS A 284 9.65 16.84 3.62
C LYS A 284 10.16 16.00 4.80
N SER A 285 10.05 16.53 6.02
CA SER A 285 10.46 15.85 7.25
C SER A 285 9.64 14.60 7.63
N VAL A 286 8.42 14.43 7.10
CA VAL A 286 7.63 13.19 7.23
C VAL A 286 8.12 12.14 6.25
N ILE A 287 8.40 12.51 5.00
CA ILE A 287 8.93 11.62 3.97
C ILE A 287 10.34 11.11 4.30
N GLU A 288 11.23 11.99 4.79
CA GLU A 288 12.57 11.62 5.29
C GLU A 288 12.48 10.54 6.38
N LYS A 289 11.63 10.76 7.40
CA LYS A 289 11.43 9.79 8.49
C LYS A 289 10.81 8.48 8.00
N ALA A 290 9.92 8.52 7.01
CA ALA A 290 9.38 7.32 6.38
C ALA A 290 10.47 6.54 5.63
N ALA A 291 11.35 7.22 4.89
CA ALA A 291 12.49 6.60 4.21
C ALA A 291 13.45 5.93 5.20
N SER A 292 13.88 6.63 6.26
CA SER A 292 14.73 6.07 7.32
C SER A 292 14.07 4.89 8.04
N ARG A 293 12.75 4.95 8.32
CA ARG A 293 12.00 3.82 8.91
C ARG A 293 12.01 2.60 8.01
N ASN A 294 11.83 2.78 6.70
CA ASN A 294 11.84 1.70 5.72
C ASN A 294 13.24 1.06 5.57
N LEU A 295 14.31 1.86 5.56
CA LEU A 295 15.70 1.38 5.51
C LEU A 295 16.03 0.48 6.72
N PHE A 296 15.80 0.99 7.94
CA PHE A 296 16.04 0.24 9.18
C PHE A 296 15.21 -1.05 9.26
N MET A 297 13.96 -1.02 8.77
CA MET A 297 13.12 -2.23 8.71
C MET A 297 13.66 -3.27 7.72
N ASN A 298 14.16 -2.84 6.56
CA ASN A 298 14.77 -3.74 5.57
C ASN A 298 16.06 -4.39 6.09
N GLU A 299 16.92 -3.63 6.77
CA GLU A 299 18.11 -4.15 7.46
C GLU A 299 17.74 -5.20 8.52
N LYS A 300 16.77 -4.87 9.38
CA LYS A 300 16.27 -5.76 10.44
C LYS A 300 15.68 -7.05 9.88
N ILE A 301 15.04 -7.00 8.70
CA ILE A 301 14.53 -8.18 7.99
C ILE A 301 15.69 -8.99 7.40
N SER A 302 16.63 -8.37 6.68
CA SER A 302 17.82 -9.04 6.13
C SER A 302 18.61 -9.79 7.21
N LEU A 303 18.86 -9.15 8.36
CA LEU A 303 19.52 -9.77 9.51
C LEU A 303 18.76 -10.98 10.07
N LEU A 304 17.42 -10.96 10.05
CA LEU A 304 16.59 -12.11 10.44
C LEU A 304 16.63 -13.23 9.41
N GLU A 305 16.77 -12.92 8.12
CA GLU A 305 16.88 -13.91 7.05
C GLU A 305 18.25 -14.58 7.02
N GLN A 306 19.32 -13.81 7.20
CA GLN A 306 20.66 -14.35 7.44
C GLN A 306 20.67 -15.28 8.67
N LYS A 307 20.01 -14.90 9.78
CA LYS A 307 19.88 -15.75 10.97
C LYS A 307 19.06 -17.03 10.72
N LYS A 308 17.98 -16.99 9.91
CA LYS A 308 17.27 -18.19 9.45
C LYS A 308 18.19 -19.09 8.61
N LEU A 309 18.94 -18.51 7.68
CA LEU A 309 19.79 -19.24 6.73
C LEU A 309 20.95 -19.93 7.46
N LYS A 310 21.61 -19.23 8.40
CA LYS A 310 22.63 -19.81 9.28
C LYS A 310 22.07 -20.97 10.11
N LYS A 311 20.88 -20.82 10.71
CA LYS A 311 20.22 -21.93 11.44
C LYS A 311 19.88 -23.13 10.54
N ARG A 312 19.38 -22.91 9.31
CA ARG A 312 19.14 -23.99 8.35
C ARG A 312 20.42 -24.69 7.93
N LYS A 313 21.51 -23.95 7.65
CA LYS A 313 22.82 -24.55 7.35
C LYS A 313 23.35 -25.39 8.52
N GLN A 314 23.22 -24.91 9.76
CA GLN A 314 23.61 -25.69 10.93
C GLN A 314 22.77 -26.97 11.08
N GLN A 315 21.44 -26.89 10.90
CA GLN A 315 20.57 -28.06 10.97
C GLN A 315 20.88 -29.10 9.89
N LEU A 316 21.32 -28.67 8.69
CA LEU A 316 21.79 -29.58 7.64
C LEU A 316 23.16 -30.20 7.97
N LEU A 317 24.10 -29.42 8.52
CA LEU A 317 25.40 -29.94 8.96
C LEU A 317 25.23 -31.04 10.02
N ASN A 318 24.49 -30.73 11.08
CA ASN A 318 24.16 -31.64 12.16
C ASN A 318 23.36 -32.89 11.71
N GLN A 319 22.73 -32.87 10.52
CA GLN A 319 22.11 -34.08 9.93
C GLN A 319 23.13 -34.94 9.19
N VAL A 320 24.12 -34.36 8.52
CA VAL A 320 25.21 -35.09 7.86
C VAL A 320 26.13 -35.75 8.89
N ASP A 321 26.48 -35.02 9.97
CA ASP A 321 27.32 -35.55 11.06
C ASP A 321 26.69 -36.77 11.74
N MET A 322 25.36 -36.78 11.87
CA MET A 322 24.59 -37.90 12.42
C MET A 322 24.45 -39.09 11.47
N SER A 323 24.65 -38.90 10.15
CA SER A 323 24.72 -40.01 9.19
C SER A 323 26.13 -40.60 9.09
N ALA A 324 27.17 -39.77 9.18
CA ALA A 324 28.56 -40.23 9.12
C ALA A 324 28.97 -41.15 10.29
N ASN A 325 28.38 -40.95 11.48
CA ASN A 325 28.59 -41.79 12.65
C ASN A 325 27.69 -43.06 12.69
N GLY A 326 26.95 -43.36 11.63
CA GLY A 326 26.00 -44.47 11.58
C GLY A 326 26.52 -45.79 10.99
N GLU A 327 27.61 -45.75 10.20
CA GLU A 327 28.11 -46.89 9.42
C GLU A 327 29.29 -47.61 10.08
N LEU A 328 29.20 -47.93 11.38
CA LEU A 328 30.29 -48.61 12.09
C LEU A 328 29.89 -49.47 13.30
N ASP A 329 28.77 -50.22 13.24
CA ASP A 329 28.68 -51.47 14.03
C ASP A 329 27.61 -52.49 13.55
N SER A 330 27.74 -53.73 14.05
CA SER A 330 26.79 -54.86 14.01
C SER A 330 26.56 -55.61 12.66
N GLU A 331 27.48 -56.49 12.31
CA GLU A 331 27.11 -57.74 11.62
C GLU A 331 26.34 -58.71 12.56
N LYS A 332 25.55 -59.60 11.94
CA LYS A 332 25.05 -60.93 12.39
C LYS A 332 23.60 -60.99 12.92
N GLY A 333 22.80 -61.87 12.29
CA GLY A 333 21.48 -62.29 12.77
C GLY A 333 20.45 -62.66 11.68
N LYS A 334 20.62 -63.82 11.02
CA LYS A 334 19.49 -64.49 10.31
C LYS A 334 18.57 -65.15 11.37
N VAL A 335 17.29 -65.49 11.16
CA VAL A 335 16.68 -66.38 10.14
C VAL A 335 15.13 -66.17 10.06
N ASN A 336 14.53 -66.39 8.87
CA ASN A 336 13.08 -66.36 8.51
C ASN A 336 12.39 -67.75 8.69
N PRO A 337 11.10 -68.05 8.32
CA PRO A 337 10.02 -67.34 7.60
C PRO A 337 8.72 -67.23 8.47
N SER A 338 7.43 -67.18 8.04
CA SER A 338 6.68 -67.41 6.78
C SER A 338 5.35 -66.60 6.80
N VAL A 339 4.78 -65.99 5.75
CA VAL A 339 4.24 -66.41 4.42
C VAL A 339 2.71 -66.64 4.38
N ASN A 340 2.02 -65.75 3.65
CA ASN A 340 0.72 -65.81 2.93
C ASN A 340 -0.62 -66.28 3.58
N GLY A 341 -1.70 -65.57 3.20
CA GLY A 341 -2.89 -66.23 2.59
C GLY A 341 -4.28 -65.62 2.89
N GLY A 342 -5.06 -65.28 1.84
CA GLY A 342 -6.50 -64.95 1.87
C GLY A 342 -6.85 -63.54 2.42
N GLU A 343 -7.64 -62.66 1.80
CA GLU A 343 -8.88 -62.69 0.99
C GLU A 343 -10.19 -62.41 1.77
N ASP A 344 -11.08 -61.68 1.08
CA ASP A 344 -12.43 -61.14 1.36
C ASP A 344 -13.10 -61.22 2.76
N GLY A 345 -13.67 -60.08 3.17
CA GLY A 345 -14.36 -59.88 4.47
C GLY A 345 -15.46 -58.81 4.45
N ASN A 346 -16.39 -58.94 3.51
CA ASN A 346 -17.43 -57.97 3.13
C ASN A 346 -18.43 -57.56 4.26
N LEU A 347 -18.94 -56.31 4.24
CA LEU A 347 -20.15 -55.78 4.94
C LEU A 347 -20.17 -55.86 6.51
N ARG A 348 -20.63 -54.85 7.28
CA ARG A 348 -21.89 -54.09 7.10
C ARG A 348 -22.00 -52.87 8.04
N LYS A 349 -22.91 -51.95 7.69
CA LYS A 349 -23.28 -50.72 8.45
C LYS A 349 -24.06 -51.00 9.75
N LYS A 350 -23.72 -50.28 10.84
CA LYS A 350 -24.61 -49.63 11.83
C LYS A 350 -23.71 -48.66 12.64
N LYS A 351 -23.89 -47.33 12.70
CA LYS A 351 -25.03 -46.39 12.70
C LYS A 351 -25.69 -46.23 14.07
N ARG A 352 -25.74 -44.97 14.54
CA ARG A 352 -26.05 -44.46 15.89
C ARG A 352 -24.89 -44.64 16.89
N THR A 353 -24.67 -43.72 17.84
CA THR A 353 -25.46 -42.48 18.10
C THR A 353 -24.64 -41.25 17.79
#